data_AF-A0A1S6HW56-F1
#
_entry.id   AF-A0A1S6HW56-F1
#
_cell.length_a   1.000
_cell.length_b   1.000
_cell.length_c   1.000
_cell.angle_alpha   90.00
_cell.angle_beta   90.00
_cell.angle_gamma   90.00
#
_symmetry.space_group_name_H-M   'P 1'
#
loop_
_entity.id
_entity.type
_entity.pdbx_description
1 polymer ?
#
loop_
_entity_poly.entity_id
_entity_poly.type
_entity_poly.pdbx_seq_one_letter_code
_entity_poly.pdbx_strand_id
1 'polypeptide(L)'
;MAIHSRGKTPSDIERETGISKSYISRVINNKITSPKKLIKTISNHLQISEEWIENGTGNIDIDSNSQIPIFDVDKTEYEGYMYINNMSGFNGEIKSWKGFDYQPFNKDSIVITTSTLTNSNGDYLIRSSQDCTISIVIRVNEEYKSKWFLKENVTEIGDIEKYVIIGEVISYIFSDRINLLEVSI
;
A
#
# COMPACT_ATOMS: atom_id res chain seq x y z
N MET A 1 -25.24 -12.53 9.50
CA MET A 1 -24.79 -12.85 8.13
C MET A 1 -24.50 -11.55 7.40
N ALA A 2 -23.28 -11.39 6.88
CA ALA A 2 -22.73 -10.14 6.31
C ALA A 2 -23.66 -9.38 5.33
N ILE A 3 -24.43 -10.10 4.51
CA ILE A 3 -25.34 -9.51 3.52
C ILE A 3 -26.46 -8.72 4.20
N HIS A 4 -27.05 -9.29 5.25
CA HIS A 4 -28.13 -8.66 6.01
C HIS A 4 -27.65 -7.49 6.87
N SER A 5 -26.43 -7.58 7.44
CA SER A 5 -25.86 -6.49 8.24
C SER A 5 -25.50 -5.25 7.41
N ARG A 6 -25.36 -5.39 6.08
CA ARG A 6 -25.18 -4.27 5.14
C ARG A 6 -26.49 -3.82 4.48
N GLY A 7 -27.65 -4.26 4.98
CA GLY A 7 -28.97 -3.86 4.46
C GLY A 7 -29.27 -4.33 3.03
N LYS A 8 -28.51 -5.32 2.52
CA LYS A 8 -28.67 -5.86 1.17
C LYS A 8 -29.49 -7.15 1.20
N THR A 9 -30.19 -7.44 0.11
CA THR A 9 -30.87 -8.71 -0.11
C THR A 9 -30.09 -9.60 -1.08
N PRO A 10 -30.29 -10.93 -1.07
CA PRO A 10 -29.73 -11.81 -2.09
C PRO A 10 -30.09 -11.41 -3.54
N SER A 11 -31.24 -10.75 -3.74
CA SER A 11 -31.62 -10.20 -5.04
C SER A 11 -30.75 -9.00 -5.45
N ASP A 12 -30.34 -8.16 -4.49
CA ASP A 12 -29.45 -7.03 -4.76
C ASP A 12 -28.06 -7.52 -5.13
N ILE A 13 -27.55 -8.53 -4.42
CA ILE A 13 -26.27 -9.17 -4.74
C ILE A 13 -26.30 -9.82 -6.12
N GLU A 14 -27.39 -10.50 -6.49
CA GLU A 14 -27.55 -11.07 -7.83
C GLU A 14 -27.50 -10.01 -8.93
N ARG A 15 -28.23 -8.90 -8.76
CA ARG A 15 -28.22 -7.79 -9.72
C ARG A 15 -26.84 -7.12 -9.83
N GLU A 16 -26.13 -7.00 -8.73
CA GLU A 16 -24.87 -6.25 -8.65
C GLU A 16 -23.63 -7.10 -8.99
N THR A 17 -23.69 -8.41 -8.78
CA THR A 17 -22.53 -9.33 -8.96
C THR A 17 -22.74 -10.40 -10.03
N GLY A 18 -23.96 -10.55 -10.55
CA GLY A 18 -24.32 -11.59 -11.53
C GLY A 18 -24.39 -13.01 -10.95
N ILE A 19 -24.25 -13.17 -9.63
CA ILE A 19 -24.35 -14.48 -8.98
C ILE A 19 -25.82 -14.82 -8.74
N SER A 20 -26.26 -15.98 -9.25
CA SER A 20 -27.66 -16.39 -9.08
C SER A 20 -28.11 -16.42 -7.62
N LYS A 21 -29.29 -15.87 -7.34
CA LYS A 21 -29.91 -15.87 -6.01
C LYS A 21 -30.12 -17.28 -5.45
N SER A 22 -30.39 -18.25 -6.33
CA SER A 22 -30.49 -19.67 -5.97
C SER A 22 -29.18 -20.20 -5.40
N TYR A 23 -28.05 -19.87 -6.01
CA TYR A 23 -26.72 -20.24 -5.51
C TYR A 23 -26.40 -19.57 -4.17
N ILE A 24 -26.68 -18.27 -4.04
CA ILE A 24 -26.52 -17.52 -2.77
C ILE A 24 -27.36 -18.18 -1.66
N SER A 25 -28.63 -18.50 -1.93
CA SER A 25 -29.52 -19.16 -0.97
C SER A 25 -29.01 -20.54 -0.54
N ARG A 26 -28.46 -21.33 -1.47
CA ARG A 26 -27.86 -22.64 -1.14
C ARG A 26 -26.65 -22.49 -0.22
N VAL A 27 -25.82 -21.46 -0.42
CA VAL A 27 -24.68 -21.18 0.47
C VAL A 27 -25.17 -20.77 1.85
N ILE A 28 -26.11 -19.82 1.94
CA ILE A 28 -26.71 -19.36 3.19
C ILE A 28 -27.28 -20.51 4.02
N ASN A 29 -27.89 -21.49 3.37
CA ASN A 29 -28.50 -22.65 4.00
C ASN A 29 -27.53 -23.83 4.19
N ASN A 30 -26.21 -23.59 4.14
CA ASN A 30 -25.16 -24.60 4.31
C ASN A 30 -25.28 -25.82 3.36
N LYS A 31 -25.89 -25.64 2.18
CA LYS A 31 -26.01 -26.69 1.14
C LYS A 31 -24.78 -26.77 0.23
N ILE A 32 -23.80 -25.88 0.44
CA ILE A 32 -22.52 -25.83 -0.28
C ILE A 32 -21.44 -25.62 0.78
N THR A 33 -20.47 -26.54 0.83
CA THR A 33 -19.47 -26.63 1.91
C THR A 33 -18.24 -25.74 1.72
N SER A 34 -17.96 -25.24 0.51
CA SER A 34 -16.85 -24.30 0.28
C SER A 34 -17.10 -23.42 -0.95
N PRO A 35 -17.86 -22.33 -0.81
CA PRO A 35 -18.26 -21.49 -1.92
C PRO A 35 -17.22 -20.41 -2.24
N LYS A 36 -15.96 -20.79 -2.47
CA LYS A 36 -14.82 -19.85 -2.66
C LYS A 36 -15.10 -18.73 -3.66
N LYS A 37 -15.72 -19.06 -4.80
CA LYS A 37 -16.09 -18.08 -5.83
C LYS A 37 -17.10 -17.04 -5.32
N LEU A 38 -18.05 -17.46 -4.47
CA LEU A 38 -19.01 -16.53 -3.87
C LEU A 38 -18.34 -15.65 -2.83
N ILE A 39 -17.49 -16.23 -1.99
CA ILE A 39 -16.79 -15.54 -0.90
C ILE A 39 -15.96 -14.40 -1.46
N LYS A 40 -15.12 -14.68 -2.47
CA LYS A 40 -14.31 -13.67 -3.14
C LYS A 40 -15.15 -12.55 -3.76
N THR A 41 -16.25 -12.89 -4.43
CA THR A 41 -17.14 -11.89 -5.03
C THR A 41 -17.86 -11.04 -3.98
N ILE A 42 -18.33 -11.63 -2.88
CA ILE A 42 -18.98 -10.91 -1.78
C ILE A 42 -17.97 -10.02 -1.03
N SER A 43 -16.77 -10.55 -0.77
CA SER A 43 -15.68 -9.82 -0.13
C SER A 43 -15.36 -8.53 -0.89
N ASN A 44 -15.11 -8.64 -2.19
CA ASN A 44 -14.83 -7.49 -3.05
C ASN A 44 -16.01 -6.51 -3.14
N HIS A 45 -17.23 -7.04 -3.28
CA HIS A 45 -18.41 -6.20 -3.51
C HIS A 45 -18.87 -5.45 -2.26
N LEU A 46 -18.79 -6.09 -1.09
CA LEU A 46 -19.25 -5.52 0.17
C LEU A 46 -18.11 -4.95 1.02
N GLN A 47 -16.86 -5.11 0.59
CA GLN A 47 -15.65 -4.73 1.34
C GLN A 47 -15.63 -5.42 2.71
N ILE A 48 -15.75 -6.75 2.71
CA ILE A 48 -15.85 -7.61 3.90
C ILE A 48 -14.76 -8.68 3.83
N SER A 49 -14.07 -8.94 4.95
CA SER A 49 -12.97 -9.90 4.99
C SER A 49 -13.40 -11.31 4.55
N GLU A 50 -12.63 -11.94 3.64
CA GLU A 50 -12.84 -13.34 3.25
C GLU A 50 -12.70 -14.28 4.45
N GLU A 51 -11.70 -14.03 5.31
CA GLU A 51 -11.44 -14.82 6.52
C GLU A 51 -12.61 -14.76 7.50
N TRP A 52 -13.22 -13.59 7.65
CA TRP A 52 -14.42 -13.43 8.48
C TRP A 52 -15.62 -14.16 7.87
N ILE A 53 -15.79 -14.11 6.54
CA ILE A 53 -16.87 -14.83 5.84
C ILE A 53 -16.71 -16.35 5.99
N GLU A 54 -15.48 -16.86 5.90
CA GLU A 54 -15.18 -18.29 5.94
C GLU A 54 -15.20 -18.87 7.36
N ASN A 55 -14.57 -18.16 8.31
CA ASN A 55 -14.26 -18.72 9.63
C ASN A 55 -14.99 -18.01 10.77
N GLY A 56 -15.64 -16.87 10.50
CA GLY A 56 -16.29 -16.04 11.52
C GLY A 56 -15.32 -15.39 12.51
N THR A 57 -14.03 -15.38 12.19
CA THR A 57 -12.94 -14.84 13.01
C THR A 57 -12.39 -13.56 12.40
N GLY A 58 -11.87 -12.65 13.23
CA GLY A 58 -11.29 -11.38 12.80
C GLY A 58 -12.32 -10.25 12.63
N ASN A 59 -11.92 -9.19 11.94
CA ASN A 59 -12.77 -8.03 11.65
C ASN A 59 -13.66 -8.27 10.42
N ILE A 60 -14.92 -7.86 10.51
CA ILE A 60 -15.91 -8.01 9.43
C ILE A 60 -15.58 -7.10 8.25
N ASP A 61 -15.17 -5.87 8.52
CA ASP A 61 -14.87 -4.88 7.49
C ASP A 61 -13.42 -5.03 7.05
N ILE A 62 -13.18 -4.97 5.73
CA ILE A 62 -11.84 -4.71 5.22
C ILE A 62 -11.56 -3.24 5.53
N ASP A 63 -10.55 -2.95 6.34
CA ASP A 63 -10.24 -1.58 6.75
C ASP A 63 -10.10 -0.68 5.52
N SER A 64 -10.90 0.39 5.49
CA SER A 64 -10.88 1.40 4.43
C SER A 64 -9.55 2.17 4.33
N ASN A 65 -8.61 1.93 5.25
CA ASN A 65 -7.25 2.47 5.25
C ASN A 65 -6.28 1.71 4.33
N SER A 66 -6.79 0.87 3.43
CA SER A 66 -5.99 0.19 2.42
C SER A 66 -5.45 1.14 1.32
N GLN A 67 -5.82 2.43 1.34
CA GLN A 67 -5.37 3.41 0.36
C GLN A 67 -4.15 4.18 0.85
N ILE A 68 -3.04 4.09 0.11
CA ILE A 68 -1.86 4.93 0.31
C ILE A 68 -1.81 5.98 -0.81
N PRO A 69 -1.81 7.29 -0.50
CA PRO A 69 -1.67 8.32 -1.51
C PRO A 69 -0.29 8.24 -2.18
N ILE A 70 -0.28 8.46 -3.50
CA ILE A 70 0.94 8.59 -4.29
C ILE A 70 1.20 10.09 -4.52
N PHE A 71 2.30 10.57 -3.96
CA PHE A 71 2.79 11.94 -4.15
C PHE A 71 3.77 11.97 -5.32
N ASP A 72 3.66 12.96 -6.19
CA ASP A 72 4.69 13.24 -7.19
C ASP A 72 5.74 14.16 -6.57
N VAL A 73 7.04 13.86 -6.73
CA VAL A 73 8.11 14.67 -6.13
C VAL A 73 8.29 16.03 -6.81
N ASP A 74 7.88 16.15 -8.07
CA ASP A 74 7.99 17.39 -8.85
C ASP A 74 6.72 18.26 -8.72
N LYS A 75 5.62 17.68 -8.24
CA LYS A 75 4.32 18.37 -8.13
C LYS A 75 3.86 18.45 -6.69
N THR A 76 3.20 19.55 -6.33
CA THR A 76 2.62 19.73 -5.00
C THR A 76 1.29 18.97 -4.81
N GLU A 77 0.90 18.10 -5.74
CA GLU A 77 -0.42 17.46 -5.80
C GLU A 77 -0.32 15.93 -5.83
N TYR A 78 -1.39 15.27 -5.35
CA TYR A 78 -1.49 13.82 -5.32
C TYR A 78 -1.82 13.27 -6.73
N GLU A 79 -1.20 12.15 -7.11
CA GLU A 79 -1.37 11.52 -8.43
C GLU A 79 -1.87 10.06 -8.34
N GLY A 80 -2.87 9.84 -7.49
CA GLY A 80 -3.55 8.55 -7.35
C GLY A 80 -3.28 7.83 -6.04
N TYR A 81 -3.84 6.64 -5.91
CA TYR A 81 -3.77 5.81 -4.71
C TYR A 81 -3.24 4.43 -5.05
N MET A 82 -2.43 3.89 -4.14
CA MET A 82 -2.07 2.48 -4.09
C MET A 82 -3.01 1.76 -3.12
N TYR A 83 -3.45 0.57 -3.48
CA TYR A 83 -4.28 -0.27 -2.62
C TYR A 83 -3.42 -1.40 -2.04
N ILE A 84 -3.33 -1.48 -0.72
CA ILE A 84 -2.69 -2.60 -0.02
C ILE A 84 -3.76 -3.48 0.60
N ASN A 85 -3.85 -4.71 0.10
CA ASN A 85 -4.68 -5.73 0.73
C ASN A 85 -3.97 -6.19 2.01
N ASN A 86 -4.48 -5.75 3.17
CA ASN A 86 -3.99 -6.08 4.51
C ASN A 86 -2.73 -5.31 4.96
N MET A 87 -2.91 -4.33 5.86
CA MET A 87 -1.82 -3.60 6.54
C MET A 87 -1.45 -4.19 7.91
N SER A 88 -1.97 -5.37 8.28
CA SER A 88 -1.71 -5.93 9.61
C SER A 88 -0.20 -6.06 9.88
N GLY A 89 0.24 -5.54 11.04
CA GLY A 89 1.65 -5.56 11.46
C GLY A 89 2.45 -4.28 11.21
N PHE A 90 1.91 -3.29 10.47
CA PHE A 90 2.55 -1.97 10.33
C PHE A 90 1.99 -0.96 11.34
N ASN A 91 2.86 -0.40 12.19
CA ASN A 91 2.51 0.60 13.20
C ASN A 91 2.84 2.05 12.78
N GLY A 92 3.22 2.29 11.52
CA GLY A 92 3.66 3.59 11.01
C GLY A 92 2.78 4.10 9.88
N GLU A 93 2.78 5.43 9.66
CA GLU A 93 2.13 6.03 8.49
C GLU A 93 2.94 5.65 7.25
N ILE A 94 2.28 5.04 6.26
CA ILE A 94 2.89 4.68 4.98
C ILE A 94 2.53 5.74 3.93
N LYS A 95 3.51 6.15 3.13
CA LYS A 95 3.36 7.08 1.99
C LYS A 95 4.03 6.50 0.76
N SER A 96 3.52 6.86 -0.41
CA SER A 96 4.07 6.44 -1.69
C SER A 96 4.48 7.68 -2.50
N TRP A 97 5.59 7.58 -3.23
CA TRP A 97 6.20 8.70 -3.95
C TRP A 97 6.58 8.28 -5.37
N LYS A 98 6.46 9.16 -6.35
CA LYS A 98 6.89 8.94 -7.74
C LYS A 98 7.55 10.18 -8.33
N GLY A 99 8.02 10.09 -9.58
CA GLY A 99 8.61 11.22 -10.31
C GLY A 99 10.15 11.22 -10.36
N PHE A 100 10.81 10.23 -9.74
CA PHE A 100 12.27 10.08 -9.82
C PHE A 100 12.72 9.67 -11.22
N ASP A 101 13.66 10.38 -11.83
CA ASP A 101 14.06 10.15 -13.24
C ASP A 101 15.55 9.81 -13.39
N TYR A 102 15.98 8.71 -12.77
CA TYR A 102 17.34 8.18 -12.87
C TYR A 102 17.37 6.67 -12.63
N GLN A 103 18.24 5.93 -13.31
CA GLN A 103 18.31 4.47 -13.20
C GLN A 103 18.59 3.99 -11.76
N PRO A 104 17.90 2.94 -11.27
CA PRO A 104 16.91 2.09 -11.96
C PRO A 104 15.47 2.63 -11.96
N PHE A 105 15.25 3.84 -11.44
CA PHE A 105 13.95 4.50 -11.40
C PHE A 105 13.63 5.21 -12.72
N ASN A 106 12.34 5.42 -12.93
CA ASN A 106 11.78 6.35 -13.89
C ASN A 106 10.57 7.04 -13.24
N LYS A 107 9.97 8.01 -13.95
CA LYS A 107 8.91 8.86 -13.39
C LYS A 107 7.70 8.10 -12.85
N ASP A 108 7.45 6.88 -13.34
CA ASP A 108 6.34 6.02 -12.92
C ASP A 108 6.73 5.00 -11.84
N SER A 109 8.00 4.93 -11.48
CA SER A 109 8.47 4.11 -10.37
C SER A 109 7.93 4.66 -9.05
N ILE A 110 7.50 3.76 -8.17
CA ILE A 110 6.92 4.13 -6.87
C ILE A 110 7.89 3.74 -5.75
N VAL A 111 8.15 4.69 -4.88
CA VAL A 111 8.94 4.53 -3.66
C VAL A 111 7.98 4.55 -2.48
N ILE A 112 8.01 3.52 -1.66
CA ILE A 112 7.14 3.41 -0.48
C ILE A 112 7.97 3.70 0.77
N THR A 113 7.49 4.61 1.60
CA THR A 113 8.17 5.06 2.83
C THR A 113 7.30 4.87 4.05
N THR A 114 7.92 4.68 5.21
CA THR A 114 7.28 4.80 6.53
C THR A 114 7.78 6.02 7.30
N SER A 115 6.91 6.62 8.09
CA SER A 115 7.28 7.69 9.03
C SER A 115 7.99 7.18 10.29
N THR A 116 7.99 5.87 10.54
CA THR A 116 8.71 5.27 11.67
C THR A 116 10.19 5.13 11.32
N LEU A 117 11.00 6.09 11.77
CA LEU A 117 12.44 6.10 11.52
C LEU A 117 13.16 5.18 12.51
N THR A 118 13.85 4.16 11.99
CA THR A 118 14.65 3.24 12.83
C THR A 118 16.08 3.72 13.04
N ASN A 119 16.52 4.72 12.26
CA ASN A 119 17.91 5.19 12.20
C ASN A 119 18.94 4.10 11.81
N SER A 120 18.50 3.02 11.16
CA SER A 120 19.37 1.94 10.70
C SER A 120 20.05 2.26 9.37
N ASN A 121 20.94 1.37 8.95
CA ASN A 121 21.36 1.33 7.55
C ASN A 121 20.14 1.13 6.66
N GLY A 122 20.14 1.78 5.50
CA GLY A 122 19.04 1.63 4.56
C GLY A 122 18.85 2.86 3.70
N ASP A 123 17.76 2.84 2.95
CA ASP A 123 17.38 3.93 2.08
C ASP A 123 16.38 4.84 2.78
N TYR A 124 16.51 6.14 2.56
CA TYR A 124 15.66 7.18 3.13
C TYR A 124 15.24 8.15 2.04
N LEU A 125 14.08 8.76 2.24
CA LEU A 125 13.64 9.88 1.44
C LEU A 125 13.92 11.18 2.20
N ILE A 126 14.60 12.12 1.58
CA ILE A 126 14.93 13.40 2.17
C ILE A 126 14.45 14.55 1.29
N ARG A 127 14.19 15.69 1.93
CA ARG A 127 13.88 16.95 1.25
C ARG A 127 14.92 18.00 1.60
N SER A 128 15.55 18.59 0.59
CA SER A 128 16.43 19.74 0.77
C SER A 128 15.66 20.95 1.29
N SER A 129 16.17 21.59 2.34
CA SER A 129 15.53 22.80 2.88
C SER A 129 15.76 24.05 2.02
N GLN A 130 16.68 23.99 1.05
CA GLN A 130 17.07 25.15 0.23
C GLN A 130 16.22 25.29 -1.03
N ASP A 131 16.02 24.19 -1.75
CA ASP A 131 15.34 24.15 -3.05
C ASP A 131 14.12 23.21 -3.05
N CYS A 132 13.75 22.67 -1.88
CA CYS A 132 12.64 21.74 -1.70
C CYS A 132 12.75 20.45 -2.52
N THR A 133 13.90 20.16 -3.11
CA THR A 133 14.12 18.94 -3.90
C THR A 133 14.02 17.70 -3.03
N ILE A 134 13.34 16.67 -3.53
CA ILE A 134 13.17 15.40 -2.84
C ILE A 134 14.07 14.36 -3.50
N SER A 135 14.90 13.71 -2.69
CA SER A 135 15.89 12.73 -3.16
C SER A 135 15.86 11.46 -2.32
N ILE A 136 16.15 10.33 -2.97
CA ILE A 136 16.42 9.07 -2.27
C ILE A 136 17.90 9.04 -1.90
N VAL A 137 18.18 8.68 -0.66
CA VAL A 137 19.54 8.61 -0.12
C VAL A 137 19.80 7.30 0.60
N ILE A 138 21.04 6.85 0.54
CA ILE A 138 21.53 5.67 1.26
C ILE A 138 22.17 6.16 2.55
N ARG A 139 21.69 5.68 3.69
CA ARG A 139 22.33 5.84 5.00
C ARG A 139 23.22 4.65 5.30
N VAL A 140 24.46 4.93 5.69
CA VAL A 140 25.43 3.95 6.17
C VAL A 140 25.96 4.41 7.52
N ASN A 141 25.61 3.67 8.57
CA ASN A 141 26.14 3.80 9.92
C ASN A 141 27.49 3.09 10.01
N GLU A 142 28.52 3.87 10.26
CA GLU A 142 29.84 3.43 10.71
C GLU A 142 29.86 3.41 12.25
N GLU A 143 30.97 2.94 12.83
CA GLU A 143 31.14 2.71 14.28
C GLU A 143 30.77 3.94 15.15
N TYR A 144 31.00 5.15 14.65
CA TYR A 144 30.77 6.39 15.40
C TYR A 144 30.01 7.48 14.63
N LYS A 145 29.59 7.23 13.39
CA LYS A 145 28.90 8.24 12.57
C LYS A 145 28.04 7.62 11.47
N SER A 146 27.02 8.34 11.05
CA SER A 146 26.25 8.02 9.83
C SER A 146 26.78 8.83 8.66
N LYS A 147 27.03 8.17 7.53
CA LYS A 147 27.23 8.80 6.22
C LYS A 147 25.98 8.64 5.37
N TRP A 148 25.78 9.60 4.48
CA TRP A 148 24.61 9.69 3.62
C TRP A 148 25.06 9.91 2.18
N PHE A 149 24.46 9.19 1.23
CA PHE A 149 24.83 9.26 -0.18
C PHE A 149 23.59 9.41 -1.04
N LEU A 150 23.63 10.27 -2.06
CA LEU A 150 22.57 10.32 -3.07
C LEU A 150 22.48 8.96 -3.78
N LYS A 151 21.28 8.37 -3.84
CA LYS A 151 21.11 7.06 -4.47
C LYS A 151 21.34 7.08 -5.98
N GLU A 152 21.13 8.24 -6.61
CA GLU A 152 21.33 8.47 -8.05
C GLU A 152 22.79 8.26 -8.51
N ASN A 153 23.75 8.82 -7.76
CA ASN A 153 25.13 8.93 -8.21
C ASN A 153 26.17 8.63 -7.12
N VAL A 154 25.73 8.23 -5.93
CA VAL A 154 26.56 7.88 -4.78
C VAL A 154 27.41 9.05 -4.26
N THR A 155 27.03 10.30 -4.58
CA THR A 155 27.68 11.48 -4.01
C THR A 155 27.38 11.60 -2.52
N GLU A 156 28.41 11.78 -1.70
CA GLU A 156 28.27 11.95 -0.26
C GLU A 156 27.61 13.31 0.08
N ILE A 157 26.62 13.26 0.97
CA ILE A 157 25.98 14.43 1.55
C ILE A 157 26.74 14.80 2.82
N GLY A 158 27.56 15.84 2.73
CA GLY A 158 28.41 16.26 3.84
C GLY A 158 27.67 16.91 5.02
N ASP A 159 26.46 17.42 4.81
CA ASP A 159 25.69 18.16 5.83
C ASP A 159 24.20 17.78 5.77
N ILE A 160 23.87 16.68 6.44
CA ILE A 160 22.50 16.14 6.47
C ILE A 160 21.52 17.06 7.22
N GLU A 161 22.00 17.98 8.07
CA GLU A 161 21.15 18.90 8.84
C GLU A 161 20.42 19.92 7.94
N LYS A 162 20.90 20.11 6.71
CA LYS A 162 20.23 20.93 5.69
C LYS A 162 19.01 20.24 5.07
N TYR A 163 18.74 19.00 5.44
CA TYR A 163 17.68 18.18 4.86
C TYR A 163 16.67 17.76 5.93
N VAL A 164 15.40 17.68 5.51
CA VAL A 164 14.34 17.07 6.31
C VAL A 164 14.22 15.61 5.89
N ILE A 165 14.35 14.68 6.84
CA ILE A 165 14.09 13.26 6.60
C ILE A 165 12.57 13.08 6.51
N ILE A 166 12.07 12.69 5.35
CA ILE A 166 10.65 12.46 5.10
C ILE A 166 10.22 11.10 5.66
N GLY A 167 11.03 10.07 5.42
CA GLY A 167 10.69 8.71 5.81
C GLY A 167 11.78 7.72 5.45
N GLU A 168 11.72 6.55 6.08
CA GLU A 168 12.55 5.40 5.73
C GLU A 168 11.90 4.66 4.57
N VAL A 169 12.67 4.30 3.55
CA VAL A 169 12.17 3.57 2.39
C VAL A 169 12.08 2.09 2.73
N ILE A 170 10.87 1.54 2.59
CA ILE A 170 10.58 0.14 2.93
C ILE A 170 10.42 -0.75 1.69
N SER A 171 10.12 -0.16 0.54
CA SER A 171 9.96 -0.90 -0.70
C SER A 171 10.04 -0.01 -1.94
N TYR A 172 10.36 -0.66 -3.06
CA TYR A 172 10.44 -0.06 -4.38
C TYR A 172 9.57 -0.84 -5.36
N ILE A 173 8.94 -0.09 -6.26
CA ILE A 173 8.21 -0.62 -7.39
C ILE A 173 8.80 0.04 -8.64
N PHE A 174 9.64 -0.71 -9.34
CA PHE A 174 10.21 -0.26 -10.61
C PHE A 174 9.20 -0.54 -11.71
N SER A 175 8.67 0.51 -12.33
CA SER A 175 7.67 0.36 -13.39
C SER A 175 8.22 0.80 -14.72
N ASP A 176 8.43 -0.11 -15.66
CA ASP A 176 8.43 0.20 -17.09
C ASP A 176 7.09 -0.17 -17.75
N ARG A 177 6.16 -0.83 -17.01
CA ARG A 177 4.84 -1.32 -17.49
C ARG A 177 3.95 -1.97 -16.39
N ILE A 178 3.84 -1.40 -15.19
CA ILE A 178 2.99 -2.03 -14.15
C ILE A 178 1.51 -1.67 -14.35
N ASN A 179 0.71 -2.67 -14.74
CA ASN A 179 -0.76 -2.56 -14.81
C ASN A 179 -1.44 -2.95 -13.49
N LEU A 180 -0.78 -3.75 -12.64
CA LEU A 180 -1.27 -4.17 -11.32
C LEU A 180 -0.09 -4.67 -10.49
N LEU A 181 0.04 -4.20 -9.25
CA LEU A 181 1.01 -4.68 -8.28
C LEU A 181 0.26 -5.21 -7.05
N GLU A 182 0.31 -6.52 -6.84
CA GLU A 182 -0.16 -7.17 -5.62
C GLU A 182 1.05 -7.53 -4.77
N VAL A 183 1.19 -6.89 -3.60
CA VAL A 183 2.21 -7.24 -2.61
C VAL A 183 1.52 -7.97 -1.47
N SER A 184 1.88 -9.24 -1.26
CA SER A 184 1.47 -10.02 -0.09
C SER A 184 2.64 -10.07 0.88
N ILE A 185 2.41 -9.62 2.11
CA ILE A 185 3.35 -9.75 3.24
C ILE A 185 2.75 -10.78 4.20
#